data_AF-A0A965DQP2-F1
#
_entry.id   AF-A0A965DQP2-F1
#
_cell.length_a   1.000
_cell.length_b   1.000
_cell.length_c   1.000
_cell.angle_alpha   90.00
_cell.angle_beta   90.00
_cell.angle_gamma   90.00
#
_symmetry.space_group_name_H-M   'P 1'
#
loop_
_entity.id
_entity.type
_entity.pdbx_description
1 polymer ?
#
loop_
_entity_poly.entity_id
_entity_poly.type
_entity_poly.pdbx_seq_one_letter_code
_entity_poly.pdbx_strand_id
1 'polypeptide(L)'
;MLSATIAFGQKLTRVMPSNSLAPFANAHTAKPEAPTKSLGITLWSDNFDNAANWTIDNDGQAGIEFGWNINNVSDGWWSANGISSTGGGNYAELVNGDPTATPGTQATGITYTLTTANPIDIGALGGTNHVSLEFEQFGARFNDLQEIQISTNGSTWTTVGNNLDK
;
A
#
# COMPACT_ATOMS: atom_id res chain seq x y z
N MET A 1 50.65 14.32 83.94
CA MET A 1 51.25 13.15 83.28
C MET A 1 50.62 13.01 81.91
N LEU A 2 51.43 13.10 80.87
CA LEU A 2 51.05 12.98 79.47
C LEU A 2 51.20 11.49 79.10
N SER A 3 50.14 10.82 78.67
CA SER A 3 50.22 9.48 78.08
C SER A 3 50.12 9.59 76.57
N ALA A 4 51.11 9.06 75.85
CA ALA A 4 51.08 8.86 74.41
C ALA A 4 51.14 7.36 74.14
N THR A 5 50.30 6.88 73.22
CA THR A 5 50.29 5.49 72.75
C THR A 5 50.59 5.50 71.25
N ILE A 6 51.58 4.71 70.83
CA ILE A 6 51.91 4.50 69.41
C ILE A 6 51.50 3.06 69.07
N ALA A 7 50.74 2.89 68.00
CA ALA A 7 50.41 1.59 67.44
C ALA A 7 50.85 1.54 65.98
N PHE A 8 51.53 0.46 65.59
CA PHE A 8 51.87 0.16 64.20
C PHE A 8 50.89 -0.89 63.66
N GLY A 9 50.14 -0.53 62.61
CA GLY A 9 49.29 -1.45 61.86
C GLY A 9 49.87 -1.68 60.47
N GLN A 10 50.27 -2.91 60.16
CA GLN A 10 50.66 -3.32 58.81
C GLN A 10 49.40 -3.73 58.03
N LYS A 11 49.04 -2.95 57.00
CA LYS A 11 47.97 -3.30 56.06
C LYS A 11 48.53 -4.34 55.08
N LEU A 12 48.09 -5.59 55.18
CA LEU A 12 48.37 -6.59 54.14
C LEU A 12 47.83 -6.08 52.80
N THR A 13 48.71 -5.93 51.80
CA THR A 13 48.28 -5.68 50.42
C THR A 13 47.57 -6.92 49.91
N ARG A 14 46.24 -6.86 49.75
CA ARG A 14 45.47 -7.93 49.15
C ARG A 14 45.83 -8.02 47.66
N VAL A 15 46.67 -8.97 47.29
CA VAL A 15 46.91 -9.29 45.88
C VAL A 15 45.62 -9.86 45.31
N MET A 16 45.07 -9.22 44.29
CA MET A 16 43.86 -9.74 43.65
C MET A 16 44.22 -11.03 42.90
N PRO A 17 43.41 -12.11 43.01
CA PRO A 17 43.63 -13.30 42.22
C PRO A 17 43.42 -12.99 40.73
N SER A 18 44.11 -13.73 39.86
CA SER A 18 44.08 -13.58 38.39
C SER A 18 42.68 -13.63 37.78
N ASN A 19 41.69 -14.19 38.47
CA ASN A 19 40.27 -14.17 38.07
C ASN A 19 39.58 -12.79 38.19
N SER A 20 40.21 -11.79 38.83
CA SER A 20 39.69 -10.41 38.85
C SER A 20 39.99 -9.62 37.57
N LEU A 21 40.76 -10.20 36.65
CA LEU A 21 41.15 -9.61 35.36
C LEU A 21 40.50 -10.31 34.16
N ALA A 22 39.57 -11.24 34.38
CA ALA A 22 38.73 -11.70 33.28
C ALA A 22 37.83 -10.53 32.88
N PRO A 23 37.91 -9.97 31.66
CA PRO A 23 36.90 -9.03 31.22
C PRO A 23 35.56 -9.75 31.35
N PHE A 24 34.61 -9.13 32.04
CA PHE A 24 33.21 -9.52 31.93
C PHE A 24 32.96 -9.69 30.43
N ALA A 25 32.55 -10.90 30.04
CA ALA A 25 32.28 -11.25 28.65
C ALA A 25 31.63 -10.05 27.98
N ASN A 26 32.23 -9.59 26.88
CA ASN A 26 31.73 -8.46 26.10
C ASN A 26 30.21 -8.50 26.14
N ALA A 27 29.61 -7.56 26.89
CA ALA A 27 28.19 -7.34 26.78
C ALA A 27 28.02 -6.77 25.39
N HIS A 28 27.91 -7.66 24.39
CA HIS A 28 27.38 -7.33 23.10
C HIS A 28 26.05 -6.68 23.41
N THR A 29 26.02 -5.35 23.31
CA THR A 29 24.79 -4.59 23.40
C THR A 29 23.88 -5.28 22.40
N ALA A 30 22.76 -5.85 22.89
CA ALA A 30 21.82 -6.52 22.03
C ALA A 30 21.57 -5.61 20.83
N LYS A 31 21.64 -6.17 19.62
CA LYS A 31 21.27 -5.44 18.40
C LYS A 31 19.97 -4.71 18.73
N PRO A 32 19.88 -3.38 18.54
CA PRO A 32 18.63 -2.67 18.77
C PRO A 32 17.52 -3.45 18.09
N GLU A 33 16.49 -3.79 18.86
CA GLU A 33 15.33 -4.46 18.31
C GLU A 33 14.89 -3.61 17.11
N ALA A 34 15.00 -4.18 15.91
CA ALA A 34 14.49 -3.50 14.74
C ALA A 34 13.00 -3.33 15.05
N PRO A 35 12.44 -2.11 14.99
CA PRO A 35 11.01 -1.96 15.21
C PRO A 35 10.33 -2.94 14.28
N THR A 36 9.61 -3.90 14.85
CA THR A 36 8.77 -4.78 14.06
C THR A 36 7.88 -3.84 13.27
N LYS A 37 7.96 -3.90 11.94
CA LYS A 37 7.07 -3.10 11.10
C LYS A 37 5.67 -3.52 11.50
N SER A 38 4.93 -2.61 12.13
CA SER A 38 3.50 -2.80 12.35
C SER A 38 2.88 -3.10 10.99
N LEU A 39 2.01 -4.12 10.93
CA LEU A 39 1.13 -4.31 9.79
C LEU A 39 0.39 -2.98 9.61
N GLY A 40 0.59 -2.31 8.47
CA GLY A 40 -0.03 -1.02 8.21
C GLY A 40 -1.54 -1.10 8.48
N ILE A 41 -2.13 0.00 8.96
CA ILE A 41 -3.57 0.05 9.18
C ILE A 41 -4.28 0.39 7.86
N THR A 42 -5.36 -0.31 7.56
CA THR A 42 -6.26 0.09 6.46
C THR A 42 -7.01 1.34 6.90
N LEU A 43 -6.73 2.48 6.25
CA LEU A 43 -7.43 3.74 6.51
C LEU A 43 -8.77 3.80 5.78
N TRP A 44 -8.80 3.26 4.58
CA TRP A 44 -9.96 3.22 3.70
C TRP A 44 -9.82 2.02 2.76
N SER A 45 -10.94 1.41 2.42
CA SER A 45 -11.04 0.31 1.46
C SER A 45 -12.41 0.32 0.81
N ASP A 46 -12.49 -0.14 -0.43
CA ASP A 46 -13.73 -0.28 -1.18
C ASP A 46 -13.67 -1.57 -1.99
N ASN A 47 -14.80 -2.28 -2.06
CA ASN A 47 -14.97 -3.52 -2.83
C ASN A 47 -16.01 -3.34 -3.96
N PHE A 48 -16.36 -2.10 -4.32
CA PHE A 48 -17.30 -1.75 -5.37
C PHE A 48 -18.78 -2.18 -5.16
N ASP A 49 -19.15 -2.72 -4.00
CA ASP A 49 -20.56 -3.05 -3.72
C ASP A 49 -21.47 -1.80 -3.67
N ASN A 50 -20.90 -0.63 -3.35
CA ASN A 50 -21.59 0.65 -3.47
C ASN A 50 -21.03 1.47 -4.63
N ALA A 51 -21.65 1.34 -5.82
CA ALA A 51 -21.25 2.08 -7.01
C ALA A 51 -21.26 3.61 -6.81
N ALA A 52 -22.07 4.15 -5.88
CA ALA A 52 -22.12 5.58 -5.60
C ALA A 52 -20.84 6.14 -4.94
N ASN A 53 -19.91 5.28 -4.51
CA ASN A 53 -18.58 5.71 -4.06
C ASN A 53 -17.69 6.17 -5.22
N TRP A 54 -18.12 5.96 -6.47
CA TRP A 54 -17.37 6.25 -7.67
C TRP A 54 -18.17 7.11 -8.65
N THR A 55 -17.46 7.93 -9.41
CA THR A 55 -17.95 8.69 -10.55
C THR A 55 -17.35 8.08 -11.81
N ILE A 56 -18.23 7.69 -12.74
CA ILE A 56 -17.87 7.13 -14.04
C ILE A 56 -18.06 8.22 -15.09
N ASP A 57 -17.03 8.46 -15.90
CA ASP A 57 -17.15 9.21 -17.15
C ASP A 57 -16.66 8.31 -18.29
N ASN A 58 -17.62 7.90 -19.12
CA ASN A 58 -17.39 7.03 -20.26
C ASN A 58 -17.25 7.80 -21.59
N ASP A 59 -16.94 9.11 -21.55
CA ASP A 59 -16.74 9.95 -22.74
C ASP A 59 -17.94 9.91 -23.70
N GLY A 60 -19.13 9.91 -23.12
CA GLY A 60 -20.40 9.80 -23.85
C GLY A 60 -20.73 8.41 -24.41
N GLN A 61 -19.89 7.39 -24.21
CA GLN A 61 -20.22 6.00 -24.55
C GLN A 61 -21.28 5.44 -23.60
N ALA A 62 -22.09 4.53 -24.11
CA ALA A 62 -23.16 3.86 -23.37
C ALA A 62 -23.27 2.39 -23.79
N GLY A 63 -23.96 1.60 -22.96
CA GLY A 63 -24.03 0.15 -23.12
C GLY A 63 -23.00 -0.55 -22.24
N ILE A 64 -23.22 -1.85 -22.02
CA ILE A 64 -22.33 -2.64 -21.15
C ILE A 64 -21.01 -2.98 -21.85
N GLU A 65 -20.99 -2.92 -23.19
CA GLU A 65 -19.82 -3.22 -24.00
C GLU A 65 -18.80 -2.08 -24.09
N PHE A 66 -19.07 -0.92 -23.47
CA PHE A 66 -18.23 0.29 -23.57
C PHE A 66 -18.12 1.07 -22.26
N GLY A 67 -16.87 1.33 -21.86
CA GLY A 67 -16.50 2.13 -20.70
C GLY A 67 -16.44 1.36 -19.38
N TRP A 68 -16.30 2.10 -18.29
CA TRP A 68 -16.34 1.57 -16.95
C TRP A 68 -17.76 1.19 -16.55
N ASN A 69 -17.89 0.04 -15.89
CA ASN A 69 -19.09 -0.41 -15.23
C ASN A 69 -18.74 -1.03 -13.87
N ILE A 70 -19.69 -1.06 -12.94
CA ILE A 70 -19.53 -1.68 -11.62
C ILE A 70 -20.66 -2.68 -11.43
N ASN A 71 -20.33 -3.97 -11.48
CA ASN A 71 -21.27 -5.06 -11.28
C ASN A 71 -20.52 -6.37 -10.92
N ASN A 72 -21.19 -7.52 -10.90
CA ASN A 72 -20.60 -8.83 -10.53
C ASN A 72 -20.54 -9.86 -11.68
N VAL A 73 -20.80 -9.41 -12.90
CA VAL A 73 -20.76 -10.13 -14.18
C VAL A 73 -19.62 -9.54 -15.00
N SER A 74 -18.87 -10.41 -15.67
CA SER A 74 -17.78 -9.98 -16.55
C SER A 74 -18.33 -9.86 -17.96
N ASP A 75 -18.24 -8.67 -18.52
CA ASP A 75 -18.81 -8.31 -19.82
C ASP A 75 -17.73 -8.18 -20.91
N GLY A 76 -16.46 -8.35 -20.54
CA GLY A 76 -15.31 -8.26 -21.45
C GLY A 76 -15.16 -9.43 -22.44
N TRP A 77 -14.63 -9.14 -23.63
CA TRP A 77 -14.38 -10.14 -24.68
C TRP A 77 -13.31 -11.18 -24.32
N TRP A 78 -12.32 -10.79 -23.50
CA TRP A 78 -11.11 -11.59 -23.26
C TRP A 78 -11.32 -12.72 -22.25
N SER A 79 -12.20 -12.52 -21.27
CA SER A 79 -12.50 -13.50 -20.22
C SER A 79 -13.98 -13.39 -19.84
N ALA A 80 -14.65 -14.54 -19.75
CA ALA A 80 -16.00 -14.63 -19.19
C ALA A 80 -16.00 -14.68 -17.65
N ASN A 81 -14.81 -14.73 -17.03
CA ASN A 81 -14.64 -14.69 -15.58
C ASN A 81 -14.09 -13.32 -15.17
N GLY A 82 -14.70 -12.72 -14.16
CA GLY A 82 -14.18 -11.51 -13.52
C GLY A 82 -13.00 -11.79 -12.60
N ILE A 83 -12.59 -10.75 -11.86
CA ILE A 83 -11.54 -10.88 -10.85
C ILE A 83 -12.04 -11.69 -9.64
N SER A 84 -11.26 -12.68 -9.22
CA SER A 84 -11.48 -13.36 -7.94
C SER A 84 -10.83 -12.56 -6.81
N SER A 85 -11.48 -11.49 -6.38
CA SER A 85 -10.99 -10.62 -5.30
C SER A 85 -11.25 -11.20 -3.91
N THR A 86 -10.37 -10.86 -2.96
CA THR A 86 -10.58 -11.16 -1.53
C THR A 86 -11.78 -10.43 -0.93
N GLY A 87 -12.20 -9.30 -1.50
CA GLY A 87 -13.35 -8.52 -1.06
C GLY A 87 -14.71 -9.12 -1.45
N GLY A 88 -14.74 -9.99 -2.46
CA GLY A 88 -15.98 -10.51 -3.05
C GLY A 88 -16.92 -9.41 -3.60
N GLY A 89 -18.11 -9.81 -4.07
CA GLY A 89 -19.16 -8.86 -4.47
C GLY A 89 -18.98 -8.33 -5.90
N ASN A 90 -19.29 -7.03 -6.07
CA ASN A 90 -19.08 -6.33 -7.33
C ASN A 90 -17.58 -6.04 -7.57
N TYR A 91 -17.24 -5.63 -8.79
CA TYR A 91 -15.95 -5.07 -9.15
C TYR A 91 -16.13 -4.01 -10.24
N ALA A 92 -15.17 -3.10 -10.35
CA ALA A 92 -15.08 -2.22 -11.50
C ALA A 92 -14.45 -2.97 -12.69
N GLU A 93 -15.12 -2.92 -13.84
CA GLU A 93 -14.63 -3.47 -15.10
C GLU A 93 -14.61 -2.38 -16.18
N LEU A 94 -13.59 -2.41 -17.02
CA LEU A 94 -13.50 -1.56 -18.20
C LEU A 94 -13.65 -2.41 -19.47
N VAL A 95 -14.70 -2.15 -20.25
CA VAL A 95 -14.96 -2.81 -21.53
C VAL A 95 -14.77 -1.82 -22.67
N ASN A 96 -14.16 -2.24 -23.78
CA ASN A 96 -13.96 -1.39 -24.96
C ASN A 96 -14.20 -2.16 -26.26
N GLY A 97 -15.32 -2.87 -26.35
CA GLY A 97 -15.65 -3.75 -27.47
C GLY A 97 -14.72 -4.96 -27.63
N ASP A 98 -14.92 -5.71 -28.72
CA ASP A 98 -14.23 -6.98 -29.04
C ASP A 98 -13.31 -6.83 -30.27
N PRO A 99 -11.97 -6.91 -30.12
CA PRO A 99 -11.02 -6.67 -31.21
C PRO A 99 -10.89 -7.84 -32.16
N THR A 100 -11.51 -8.97 -31.80
CA THR A 100 -11.52 -10.20 -32.58
C THR A 100 -12.77 -10.29 -33.48
N ALA A 101 -13.77 -9.44 -33.27
CA ALA A 101 -14.94 -9.31 -34.14
C ALA A 101 -14.55 -8.82 -35.55
N THR A 102 -15.41 -9.09 -36.54
CA THR A 102 -15.20 -8.66 -37.94
C THR A 102 -16.41 -7.87 -38.47
N PRO A 103 -16.33 -6.53 -38.58
CA PRO A 103 -15.23 -5.67 -38.14
C PRO A 103 -15.11 -5.60 -36.61
N GLY A 104 -13.93 -5.22 -36.11
CA GLY A 104 -13.71 -5.00 -34.67
C GLY A 104 -14.57 -3.85 -34.14
N THR A 105 -15.00 -3.95 -32.88
CA THR A 105 -15.99 -3.03 -32.29
C THR A 105 -15.39 -2.01 -31.30
N GLN A 106 -14.06 -1.91 -31.18
CA GLN A 106 -13.43 -1.03 -30.18
C GLN A 106 -13.78 0.42 -30.44
N ALA A 107 -14.08 1.15 -29.36
CA ALA A 107 -14.04 2.60 -29.43
C ALA A 107 -12.58 3.07 -29.44
N THR A 108 -12.27 4.06 -30.27
CA THR A 108 -10.93 4.62 -30.44
C THR A 108 -10.96 6.13 -30.21
N GLY A 109 -9.86 6.70 -29.71
CA GLY A 109 -9.79 8.14 -29.39
C GLY A 109 -10.69 8.55 -28.23
N ILE A 110 -11.00 7.61 -27.33
CA ILE A 110 -11.89 7.77 -26.20
C ILE A 110 -11.09 7.70 -24.89
N THR A 111 -11.49 8.47 -23.89
CA THR A 111 -10.92 8.40 -22.53
C THR A 111 -11.97 8.00 -21.50
N TYR A 112 -11.83 6.80 -20.93
CA TYR A 112 -12.71 6.33 -19.87
C TYR A 112 -12.10 6.59 -18.49
N THR A 113 -12.83 7.24 -17.59
CA THR A 113 -12.36 7.52 -16.22
C THR A 113 -13.30 6.98 -15.15
N LEU A 114 -12.70 6.50 -14.07
CA LEU A 114 -13.36 6.08 -12.85
C LEU A 114 -12.67 6.77 -11.68
N THR A 115 -13.38 7.65 -10.98
CA THR A 115 -12.82 8.51 -9.92
C THR A 115 -13.62 8.35 -8.64
N THR A 116 -13.00 8.44 -7.47
CA THR A 116 -13.76 8.44 -6.21
C THR A 116 -14.72 9.64 -6.18
N ALA A 117 -15.99 9.40 -5.81
CA ALA A 117 -17.02 10.43 -5.80
C ALA A 117 -16.76 11.52 -4.75
N ASN A 118 -16.07 11.16 -3.66
CA ASN A 118 -15.63 12.08 -2.62
C ASN A 118 -14.13 11.91 -2.35
N PRO A 119 -13.42 12.98 -1.96
CA PRO A 119 -12.03 12.87 -1.50
C PRO A 119 -11.91 11.96 -0.28
N ILE A 120 -10.84 11.16 -0.23
CA ILE A 120 -10.50 10.34 0.94
C ILE A 120 -9.59 11.16 1.87
N ASP A 121 -10.10 11.56 3.03
CA ASP A 121 -9.35 12.35 4.01
C ASP A 121 -8.43 11.47 4.87
N ILE A 122 -7.25 11.13 4.32
CA ILE A 122 -6.25 10.31 5.01
C ILE A 122 -5.70 10.97 6.29
N GLY A 123 -5.73 12.30 6.37
CA GLY A 123 -5.29 13.04 7.55
C GLY A 123 -6.27 12.83 8.71
N ALA A 124 -7.57 12.91 8.44
CA ALA A 124 -8.60 12.61 9.42
C ALA A 124 -8.65 11.12 9.80
N LEU A 125 -8.42 10.21 8.84
CA LEU A 125 -8.49 8.76 9.06
C LEU A 125 -7.27 8.21 9.81
N GLY A 126 -6.06 8.67 9.47
CA GLY A 126 -4.80 8.07 9.93
C GLY A 126 -3.87 9.00 10.68
N GLY A 127 -4.18 10.31 10.78
CA GLY A 127 -3.29 11.30 11.40
C GLY A 127 -1.95 11.46 10.66
N THR A 128 -1.88 11.02 9.41
CA THR A 128 -0.66 10.98 8.59
C THR A 128 -0.95 11.39 7.16
N ASN A 129 0.07 11.95 6.49
CA ASN A 129 0.04 12.25 5.06
C ASN A 129 0.80 11.21 4.23
N HIS A 130 1.20 10.10 4.87
CA HIS A 130 1.87 8.98 4.22
C HIS A 130 0.97 7.76 4.25
N VAL A 131 0.66 7.25 3.06
CA VAL A 131 -0.15 6.05 2.85
C VAL A 131 0.45 5.20 1.75
N SER A 132 0.13 3.91 1.76
CA SER A 132 0.35 3.02 0.62
C SER A 132 -0.99 2.76 -0.05
N LEU A 133 -1.00 2.70 -1.37
CA LEU A 133 -2.15 2.25 -2.16
C LEU A 133 -1.92 0.80 -2.58
N GLU A 134 -2.95 -0.02 -2.41
CA GLU A 134 -2.99 -1.42 -2.85
C GLU A 134 -4.30 -1.65 -3.60
N PHE A 135 -4.24 -2.41 -4.69
CA PHE A 135 -5.40 -2.79 -5.49
C PHE A 135 -5.12 -4.10 -6.20
N GLU A 136 -6.17 -4.84 -6.50
CA GLU A 136 -6.12 -6.06 -7.30
C GLU A 136 -6.58 -5.73 -8.72
N GLN A 137 -5.91 -6.30 -9.73
CA GLN A 137 -6.30 -6.14 -11.14
C GLN A 137 -6.25 -7.46 -11.88
N PHE A 138 -7.19 -7.66 -12.80
CA PHE A 138 -7.26 -8.82 -13.67
C PHE A 138 -7.84 -8.40 -15.01
N GLY A 139 -7.17 -8.75 -16.10
CA GLY A 139 -7.62 -8.40 -17.43
C GLY A 139 -6.51 -8.43 -18.47
N ALA A 140 -6.91 -8.21 -19.72
CA ALA A 140 -5.99 -8.02 -20.82
C ALA A 140 -5.24 -6.69 -20.66
N ARG A 141 -3.99 -6.64 -21.16
CA ARG A 141 -3.24 -5.38 -21.25
C ARG A 141 -3.89 -4.51 -22.34
N PHE A 142 -4.21 -3.26 -22.01
CA PHE A 142 -4.58 -2.27 -23.02
C PHE A 142 -3.40 -2.00 -23.94
N ASN A 143 -3.65 -1.92 -25.25
CA ASN A 143 -2.62 -1.58 -26.23
C ASN A 143 -2.17 -0.10 -26.09
N ASP A 144 -3.09 0.74 -25.65
CA ASP A 144 -2.85 2.16 -25.37
C ASP A 144 -2.49 2.36 -23.89
N LEU A 145 -2.72 3.57 -23.39
CA LEU A 145 -2.40 3.97 -22.03
C LEU A 145 -3.50 3.57 -21.05
N GLN A 146 -3.11 2.90 -19.96
CA GLN A 146 -3.91 2.75 -18.75
C GLN A 146 -3.08 3.32 -17.60
N GLU A 147 -3.67 4.21 -16.79
CA GLU A 147 -2.99 4.88 -15.68
C GLU A 147 -3.80 4.81 -14.40
N ILE A 148 -3.08 4.87 -13.29
CA ILE A 148 -3.60 5.08 -11.96
C ILE A 148 -3.05 6.43 -11.51
N GLN A 149 -3.95 7.33 -11.16
CA GLN A 149 -3.60 8.70 -10.82
C GLN A 149 -4.13 9.07 -9.44
N ILE A 150 -3.44 9.99 -8.77
CA ILE A 150 -3.88 10.60 -7.52
C ILE A 150 -3.95 12.12 -7.66
N SER A 151 -4.81 12.76 -6.86
CA SER A 151 -4.89 14.21 -6.76
C SER A 151 -5.07 14.64 -5.31
N THR A 152 -4.46 15.77 -4.93
CA THR A 152 -4.63 16.40 -3.62
C THR A 152 -5.55 17.63 -3.67
N ASN A 153 -6.04 18.02 -4.86
CA ASN A 153 -6.87 19.20 -5.07
C ASN A 153 -8.07 18.96 -6.00
N GLY A 154 -8.21 17.75 -6.55
CA GLY A 154 -9.29 17.38 -7.47
C GLY A 154 -9.19 17.98 -8.87
N SER A 155 -8.10 18.67 -9.21
CA SER A 155 -7.91 19.34 -10.51
C SER A 155 -6.62 18.93 -11.22
N THR A 156 -5.53 18.76 -10.47
CA THR A 156 -4.24 18.29 -11.00
C THR A 156 -4.00 16.87 -10.55
N TRP A 157 -3.67 16.00 -11.50
CA TRP A 157 -3.49 14.57 -11.29
C TRP A 157 -2.05 14.16 -11.55
N THR A 158 -1.56 13.22 -10.74
CA THR A 158 -0.22 12.65 -10.85
C THR A 158 -0.33 11.15 -11.05
N THR A 159 0.27 10.62 -12.11
CA THR A 159 0.35 9.17 -12.35
C THR A 159 1.24 8.49 -11.32
N VAL A 160 0.71 7.44 -10.69
CA VAL A 160 1.41 6.60 -9.70
C VAL A 160 1.55 5.14 -10.13
N GLY A 161 0.87 4.74 -11.20
CA GLY A 161 1.00 3.44 -11.85
C GLY A 161 0.46 3.50 -13.28
N ASN A 162 0.91 2.62 -14.16
CA ASN A 162 0.40 2.52 -15.52
C ASN A 162 0.56 1.10 -16.05
N ASN A 163 0.17 0.82 -17.29
CA ASN A 163 0.32 -0.51 -17.90
C ASN A 163 1.67 -0.72 -18.62
N LEU A 164 2.68 0.13 -18.40
CA LEU A 164 4.05 -0.01 -18.92
C LEU A 164 5.04 -0.56 -17.88
N ASP A 165 4.62 -0.69 -16.63
CA ASP A 165 5.40 -1.18 -15.49
C ASP A 165 5.61 -2.71 -15.48
N LYS A 166 5.31 -3.39 -16.59
CA LYS A 166 5.58 -4.81 -16.83
C LYS A 166 6.62 -5.04 -17.92
#